data_AF-A0A975FAM5-F1
#
_entry.id   AF-A0A975FAM5-F1
#
_cell.length_a   1.000
_cell.length_b   1.000
_cell.length_c   1.000
_cell.angle_alpha   90.00
_cell.angle_beta   90.00
_cell.angle_gamma   90.00
#
_symmetry.space_group_name_H-M   'P 1'
#
loop_
_entity.id
_entity.type
_entity.pdbx_description
1 polymer ?
#
loop_
_entity_poly.entity_id
_entity_poly.type
_entity_poly.pdbx_seq_one_letter_code
_entity_poly.pdbx_strand_id
1 'polypeptide(L)' 'MQHTWEDAGIQSATQRLAAYGQDDHVRLFGQDIFAIFEAAGFASQCRAHAELLPDHCPTTYGVNRDEPFMAFSKVTLPP' A
#
# COMPACT_ATOMS: atom_id res chain seq x y z
N MET A 1 8.17 -2.54 -7.50
CA MET A 1 7.83 -1.29 -8.22
C MET A 1 8.15 -0.12 -7.31
N GLN A 2 8.90 0.90 -7.76
CA GLN A 2 9.31 2.00 -6.87
C GLN A 2 8.25 3.08 -6.75
N HIS A 3 7.60 3.44 -7.86
CA HIS A 3 6.62 4.52 -7.91
C HIS A 3 5.24 4.02 -8.28
N THR A 4 4.22 4.70 -7.76
CA THR A 4 2.82 4.49 -8.10
C THR A 4 2.61 4.84 -9.57
N TRP A 5 1.91 3.96 -10.28
CA TRP A 5 1.60 4.16 -11.69
C TRP A 5 0.10 4.16 -11.91
N GLU A 6 -0.35 5.13 -12.69
CA GLU A 6 -1.71 5.28 -13.15
C GLU A 6 -1.71 5.94 -14.53
N ASP A 7 -2.79 5.76 -15.28
CA ASP A 7 -2.99 6.35 -16.60
C ASP A 7 -4.45 6.78 -16.75
N ALA A 8 -4.69 8.09 -16.90
CA ALA A 8 -6.02 8.66 -17.02
C ALA A 8 -6.77 8.24 -18.31
N GLY A 9 -6.05 7.72 -19.31
CA GLY A 9 -6.61 7.14 -20.53
C GLY A 9 -7.20 5.74 -20.34
N ILE A 10 -6.92 5.06 -19.22
CA ILE A 10 -7.46 3.74 -18.88
C ILE A 10 -8.79 3.92 -18.17
N GLN A 11 -9.90 3.76 -18.90
CA GLN A 11 -11.22 4.11 -18.39
C GLN A 11 -12.20 2.93 -18.35
N SER A 12 -12.02 1.91 -19.18
CA SER A 12 -12.89 0.73 -19.18
C SER A 12 -12.43 -0.35 -18.19
N ALA A 13 -13.40 -1.15 -17.71
CA ALA A 13 -13.14 -2.32 -16.87
C ALA A 13 -12.14 -3.31 -17.50
N THR A 14 -12.23 -3.52 -18.82
CA THR A 14 -11.32 -4.41 -19.54
C THR A 14 -9.89 -3.86 -19.64
N GLN A 15 -9.74 -2.55 -19.85
CA GLN A 15 -8.42 -1.90 -19.84
C GLN A 15 -7.81 -1.93 -18.43
N ARG A 16 -8.61 -1.69 -17.39
CA ARG A 16 -8.18 -1.77 -15.98
C ARG A 16 -7.75 -3.17 -15.59
N LEU A 17 -8.53 -4.19 -15.96
CA LEU A 17 -8.16 -5.58 -15.72
C LEU A 17 -6.82 -5.92 -16.40
N ALA A 18 -6.61 -5.48 -17.65
CA ALA A 18 -5.37 -5.72 -18.37
C ALA A 18 -4.16 -4.98 -17.77
N ALA A 19 -4.35 -3.74 -17.30
CA ALA A 19 -3.26 -2.89 -16.83
C ALA A 19 -2.96 -3.03 -15.33
N TYR A 20 -3.99 -3.25 -14.51
CA TYR A 20 -3.93 -3.22 -13.05
C TYR A 20 -4.25 -4.57 -12.40
N GLY A 21 -4.69 -5.57 -13.18
CA GLY A 21 -5.03 -6.91 -12.70
C GLY A 21 -6.43 -7.04 -12.08
N GLN A 22 -7.15 -5.93 -11.92
CA GLN A 22 -8.54 -5.87 -11.43
C GLN A 22 -9.33 -4.85 -12.25
N ASP A 23 -10.62 -5.09 -12.45
CA ASP A 23 -11.46 -4.32 -13.36
C ASP A 23 -11.96 -2.99 -12.78
N ASP A 24 -11.90 -2.83 -11.45
CA ASP A 24 -12.26 -1.63 -10.70
C ASP A 24 -11.05 -0.79 -10.25
N HIS A 25 -9.85 -1.35 -10.32
CA HIS A 25 -8.61 -0.63 -10.00
C HIS A 25 -8.31 0.50 -10.99
N VAL A 26 -7.67 1.55 -10.49
CA VAL A 26 -7.27 2.74 -11.29
C VAL A 26 -5.77 3.04 -11.22
N ARG A 27 -5.01 2.25 -10.46
CA ARG A 27 -3.58 2.44 -10.23
C ARG A 27 -2.92 1.18 -9.66
N LEU A 28 -1.61 1.11 -9.80
CA LEU A 28 -0.74 0.18 -9.07
C LEU A 28 0.11 0.98 -8.11
N PHE A 29 -0.06 0.74 -6.81
CA PHE A 29 0.75 1.40 -5.79
C PHE A 29 2.18 0.84 -5.76
N GLY A 30 3.14 1.76 -5.75
CA GLY A 30 4.55 1.46 -5.56
C GLY A 30 4.97 1.51 -4.09
N GLN A 31 6.27 1.41 -3.85
CA GLN A 31 6.86 1.60 -2.53
C GLN A 31 6.75 3.05 -2.03
N ASP A 32 6.43 3.99 -2.91
CA ASP A 32 6.14 5.40 -2.59
C ASP A 32 4.81 5.61 -1.88
N ILE A 33 3.99 4.58 -1.70
CA ILE A 33 2.68 4.68 -1.02
C ILE A 33 2.78 5.31 0.38
N PHE A 34 3.84 5.02 1.13
CA PHE A 34 4.05 5.61 2.46
C PHE A 34 4.24 7.13 2.38
N ALA A 35 5.06 7.59 1.42
CA ALA A 35 5.31 9.00 1.21
C ALA A 35 4.04 9.74 0.73
N ILE A 36 3.18 9.08 -0.06
CA ILE A 36 1.88 9.62 -0.48
C ILE A 36 0.99 9.90 0.75
N PHE A 37 0.90 8.95 1.69
CA PHE A 37 0.13 9.15 2.92
C PHE A 37 0.76 10.20 3.84
N GLU A 38 2.08 10.21 3.98
CA GLU A 38 2.78 11.21 4.79
C GLU A 38 2.58 12.64 4.25
N ALA A 39 2.67 12.81 2.94
CA ALA A 39 2.38 14.09 2.27
C ALA A 39 0.92 14.54 2.44
N ALA A 40 -0.01 13.62 2.66
CA ALA A 40 -1.42 13.90 2.97
C ALA A 40 -1.67 14.27 4.45
N GLY A 41 -0.62 14.38 5.28
CA GLY A 41 -0.71 14.79 6.68
C GLY A 41 -0.92 13.65 7.67
N PHE A 42 -0.57 12.42 7.28
CA PHE A 42 -0.56 11.27 8.18
C PHE A 42 0.87 10.99 8.69
N ALA A 43 0.97 10.42 9.89
CA ALA A 43 2.22 9.86 10.39
C ALA A 43 2.20 8.35 10.21
N SER A 44 3.23 7.81 9.54
CA SER A 44 3.41 6.37 9.36
C SER A 44 3.73 5.68 10.68
N GLN A 45 2.95 4.65 10.99
CA GLN A 45 3.21 3.69 12.07
C GLN A 45 3.35 2.28 11.50
N CYS A 46 3.56 2.16 10.19
CA CYS A 46 3.69 0.88 9.51
C CYS A 46 4.89 0.10 10.08
N ARG A 47 4.70 -1.22 10.18
CA ARG A 47 5.71 -2.18 10.63
C ARG A 47 5.57 -3.43 9.78
N ALA A 48 6.68 -4.11 9.52
CA ALA A 48 6.66 -5.38 8.79
C ALA A 48 5.99 -6.48 9.62
N HIS A 49 5.44 -7.51 8.96
CA HIS A 49 4.95 -8.73 9.61
C HIS A 49 5.98 -9.30 10.59
N ALA A 50 7.25 -9.39 10.17
CA ALA A 50 8.33 -9.90 11.01
C ALA A 50 8.59 -9.08 12.29
N GLU A 51 8.21 -7.80 12.32
CA GLU A 51 8.34 -6.95 13.51
C GLU A 51 7.15 -7.11 14.46
N LEU A 52 5.93 -7.24 13.92
CA LEU A 52 4.70 -7.29 14.73
C LEU A 52 4.37 -8.70 15.23
N LEU A 53 4.67 -9.72 14.42
CA LEU A 53 4.30 -11.11 14.66
C LEU A 53 5.52 -12.04 14.47
N PRO A 54 6.62 -11.81 15.21
CA PRO A 54 7.89 -12.53 15.01
C PRO A 54 7.76 -14.04 15.23
N ASP A 55 6.84 -14.46 16.09
CA ASP A 55 6.63 -15.87 16.45
C ASP A 55 5.68 -16.60 15.49
N HIS A 56 5.12 -15.91 14.50
CA HIS A 56 4.19 -16.48 13.52
C HIS A 56 4.85 -16.67 12.17
N CYS A 57 4.93 -17.93 11.72
CA CYS A 57 5.52 -18.29 10.43
C CYS A 57 4.74 -17.65 9.26
N PRO A 58 5.32 -16.69 8.51
CA PRO A 58 4.63 -15.98 7.45
C PRO A 58 4.14 -16.91 6.33
N THR A 59 4.92 -17.93 6.00
CA THR A 59 4.56 -18.94 4.99
C THR A 59 3.31 -19.72 5.35
N THR A 60 3.11 -20.06 6.64
CA THR A 60 1.91 -20.79 7.10
C THR A 60 0.65 -19.97 6.87
N TYR A 61 0.73 -18.64 7.02
CA TYR A 61 -0.40 -17.73 6.84
C TYR A 61 -0.48 -17.12 5.43
N GLY A 62 0.43 -17.50 4.52
CA GLY A 62 0.44 -16.99 3.15
C GLY A 62 0.78 -15.50 3.04
N VAL A 63 1.48 -14.94 4.02
CA VAL A 63 1.90 -13.52 4.05
C VAL A 63 3.39 -13.39 3.78
N ASN A 64 3.83 -12.21 3.35
CA ASN A 64 5.26 -11.91 3.20
C ASN A 64 5.83 -11.40 4.54
N ARG A 65 7.03 -11.86 4.93
CA ARG A 65 7.71 -11.41 6.15
C ARG A 65 7.96 -9.89 6.18
N ASP A 66 8.18 -9.32 5.01
CA ASP A 66 8.44 -7.89 4.81
C ASP A 66 7.14 -7.14 4.44
N GLU A 67 6.00 -7.82 4.47
CA GLU A 67 4.71 -7.20 4.20
C GLU A 67 4.41 -6.15 5.26
N PRO A 68 4.15 -4.90 4.86
CA PRO A 68 3.85 -3.82 5.81
C PRO A 68 2.42 -3.95 6.32
N PHE A 69 2.24 -3.96 7.64
CA PHE A 69 0.96 -3.63 8.24
C PHE A 69 0.71 -2.13 8.09
N MET A 70 -0.23 -1.77 7.22
CA MET A 70 -0.53 -0.37 6.89
C MET A 70 -1.27 0.32 8.05
N ALA A 71 -0.51 0.97 8.92
CA ALA A 71 -1.01 1.72 10.07
C ALA A 71 -0.55 3.18 9.99
N PHE A 72 -1.52 4.10 9.99
CA PHE A 72 -1.27 5.53 9.92
C PHE A 72 -2.13 6.26 10.94
N SER A 73 -1.60 7.33 11.52
CA SER A 73 -2.34 8.20 12.44
C SER A 73 -2.42 9.63 11.90
N LYS A 74 -3.49 10.35 12.26
CA LYS A 74 -3.58 11.78 11.94
C LYS A 74 -2.52 12.53 12.74
N VAL A 75 -1.74 13.39 12.07
CA VAL A 75 -0.91 14.34 12.78
C VAL A 75 -1.84 15.33 13.47
N THR A 76 -1.97 15.22 14.79
CA THR A 76 -2.68 16.22 15.57
C THR A 76 -1.71 17.37 15.76
N LEU A 77 -1.86 18.43 14.99
CA LEU A 77 -1.14 19.67 15.28
C LEU A 77 -1.65 20.18 16.64
N PRO A 78 -0.75 20.59 17.56
CA PRO A 78 -1.19 21.31 18.74
C PRO A 78 -2.00 22.56 18.31
N PRO A 79 -3.03 22.93 19.08
CA PRO A 79 -3.91 24.07 18.76
C PRO A 79 -3.15 25.39 18.63
#